data_AF-A0A1G2Z3U0-F1
#
_entry.id   AF-A0A1G2Z3U0-F1
#
_cell.length_a   1.000
_cell.length_b   1.000
_cell.length_c   1.000
_cell.angle_alpha   90.00
_cell.angle_beta   90.00
_cell.angle_gamma   90.00
#
_symmetry.space_group_name_H-M   'P 1'
#
loop_
_entity.id
_entity.type
_entity.pdbx_description
1 polymer ?
#
loop_
_entity_poly.entity_id
_entity_poly.type
_entity_poly.pdbx_seq_one_letter_code
_entity_poly.pdbx_strand_id
1 'polypeptide(L)'
;MKPPIHTDENQSRRGRELRCPTCKRIVRYPRKSQSEQAKFFPFCSQRCKLIDLGAWLNAEYRIPSLPNDQADAPPKEDSRPAHDAS
;
A
#
# COMPACT_ATOMS: atom_id res chain seq x y z
N MET A 1 25.97 13.38 27.34
CA MET A 1 25.86 11.92 27.10
C MET A 1 24.51 11.63 26.46
N LYS A 2 24.45 10.85 25.36
CA LYS A 2 23.19 10.41 24.75
C LYS A 2 22.78 9.07 25.40
N PRO A 3 21.52 8.89 25.81
CA PRO A 3 21.07 7.63 26.40
C PRO A 3 21.10 6.51 25.34
N PRO A 4 21.38 5.26 25.75
CA PRO A 4 21.37 4.12 24.83
C PRO A 4 19.92 3.86 24.38
N ILE A 5 19.72 3.79 23.06
CA ILE A 5 18.48 3.30 22.47
C ILE A 5 18.41 1.80 22.81
N HIS A 6 17.76 1.44 23.91
CA HIS A 6 17.36 0.07 24.16
C HIS A 6 16.27 -0.29 23.14
N THR A 7 16.67 -0.87 22.02
CA THR A 7 15.74 -1.58 21.14
C THR A 7 15.26 -2.83 21.88
N ASP A 8 14.07 -2.75 22.47
CA ASP A 8 13.39 -3.90 23.06
C ASP A 8 13.08 -4.93 21.95
N GLU A 9 13.96 -5.91 21.80
CA GLU A 9 13.87 -7.03 20.84
C GLU A 9 12.54 -7.81 20.96
N ASN A 10 11.84 -7.63 22.08
CA ASN A 10 10.59 -8.28 22.44
C ASN A 10 9.35 -7.67 21.74
N GLN A 11 9.43 -6.44 21.21
CA GLN A 11 8.32 -5.83 20.45
C GLN A 11 8.06 -6.49 19.09
N SER A 12 9.09 -7.05 18.46
CA SER A 12 9.00 -7.66 17.12
C SER A 12 8.19 -8.97 17.10
N ARG A 13 7.95 -9.58 18.27
CA ARG A 13 7.29 -10.90 18.39
C ARG A 13 5.78 -10.85 18.64
N ARG A 14 5.20 -9.67 18.89
CA ARG A 14 3.74 -9.53 18.94
C ARG A 14 3.22 -9.34 17.52
N GLY A 15 2.61 -10.39 16.97
CA GLY A 15 2.06 -10.37 15.62
C GLY A 15 1.14 -9.16 15.42
N ARG A 16 1.49 -8.28 14.48
CA ARG A 16 0.68 -7.10 14.16
C ARG A 16 -0.71 -7.55 13.71
N GLU A 17 -1.74 -7.02 14.35
CA GLU A 17 -3.13 -7.23 13.93
C GLU A 17 -3.49 -6.20 12.85
N LEU A 18 -4.07 -6.67 11.74
CA LEU A 18 -4.56 -5.84 10.63
C LEU A 18 -6.07 -6.04 10.47
N ARG A 19 -6.75 -5.08 9.84
CA ARG A 19 -8.14 -5.25 9.43
C ARG A 19 -8.20 -5.78 8.00
N CYS A 20 -9.02 -6.79 7.76
CA CYS A 20 -9.34 -7.26 6.42
C CYS A 20 -9.86 -6.09 5.57
N PRO A 21 -9.25 -5.77 4.41
CA PRO A 21 -9.69 -4.65 3.58
C PRO A 21 -11.16 -4.74 3.17
N THR A 22 -11.65 -5.95 2.90
CA THR A 22 -13.00 -6.23 2.41
C THR A 22 -14.08 -6.15 3.49
N CYS A 23 -13.91 -6.84 4.64
CA CYS A 23 -14.96 -6.98 5.64
C CYS A 23 -14.61 -6.40 7.02
N LYS A 24 -13.43 -5.79 7.15
CA LYS A 24 -12.92 -5.12 8.36
C LYS A 24 -12.70 -5.99 9.61
N ARG A 25 -12.90 -7.32 9.50
CA ARG A 25 -12.54 -8.28 10.55
C ARG A 25 -11.04 -8.22 10.88
N ILE A 26 -10.69 -8.37 12.15
CA ILE A 26 -9.28 -8.45 12.58
C ILE A 26 -8.64 -9.75 12.05
N VAL A 27 -7.46 -9.60 11.48
CA VAL A 27 -6.62 -10.68 10.94
C VAL A 27 -5.24 -10.55 11.58
N ARG A 28 -4.75 -11.65 12.15
CA ARG A 28 -3.42 -11.71 12.76
C ARG A 28 -2.37 -12.01 11.70
N TYR A 29 -1.21 -11.38 11.81
CA TYR A 29 -0.07 -11.74 10.97
C TYR A 29 0.24 -13.24 11.10
N PRO A 30 0.31 -13.99 9.98
CA PRO A 30 0.53 -15.43 10.04
C PRO A 30 1.94 -15.73 10.57
N ARG A 31 2.04 -16.59 11.60
CA ARG A 31 3.34 -17.00 12.17
C ARG A 31 4.13 -17.92 11.27
N LYS A 32 3.47 -18.62 10.35
CA LYS A 32 4.08 -19.53 9.36
C LYS A 32 3.62 -19.13 7.97
N SER A 33 4.58 -18.95 7.06
CA SER A 33 4.32 -18.56 5.67
C SER A 33 3.46 -19.57 4.90
N GLN A 34 3.49 -20.84 5.29
CA GLN A 34 2.74 -21.93 4.63
C GLN A 34 1.37 -22.23 5.27
N SER A 35 0.93 -21.45 6.26
CA SER A 35 -0.40 -21.64 6.86
C SER A 35 -1.53 -21.24 5.90
N GLU A 36 -2.72 -21.82 6.04
CA GLU A 36 -3.89 -21.43 5.23
C GLU A 36 -4.15 -19.93 5.29
N GLN A 37 -4.08 -19.34 6.48
CA GLN A 37 -4.25 -17.90 6.70
C GLN A 37 -3.22 -17.05 5.93
N ALA A 38 -2.00 -17.56 5.71
CA ALA A 38 -0.98 -16.84 4.96
C ALA A 38 -1.30 -16.74 3.47
N LYS A 39 -1.98 -17.74 2.89
CA LYS A 39 -2.32 -17.78 1.45
C LYS A 39 -3.21 -16.62 0.99
N PHE A 40 -3.99 -16.07 1.91
CA PHE A 40 -4.95 -15.00 1.64
C PHE A 40 -4.76 -13.77 2.55
N PHE A 41 -3.69 -13.70 3.35
CA PHE A 41 -3.36 -12.47 4.08
C PHE A 41 -3.10 -11.31 3.08
N PRO A 42 -3.60 -10.08 3.29
CA PRO A 42 -4.21 -9.51 4.50
C PRO A 42 -5.74 -9.73 4.65
N PHE A 43 -6.36 -10.57 3.83
CA PHE A 43 -7.77 -10.90 3.92
C PHE A 43 -8.03 -11.97 4.99
N CYS A 44 -9.27 -12.05 5.47
CA CYS A 44 -9.65 -13.08 6.46
C CYS A 44 -10.01 -14.43 5.81
N SER A 45 -10.20 -14.49 4.49
CA SER A 45 -10.57 -15.70 3.75
C SER A 45 -10.35 -15.51 2.25
N GLN A 46 -10.35 -16.63 1.51
CA GLN A 46 -10.35 -16.65 0.05
C GLN A 46 -11.53 -15.84 -0.54
N ARG A 47 -12.72 -15.91 0.06
CA ARG A 47 -13.89 -15.14 -0.39
C ARG A 47 -13.60 -13.63 -0.39
N CYS A 48 -13.02 -13.10 0.69
CA CYS A 48 -12.72 -11.66 0.76
C CYS A 48 -11.66 -11.23 -0.27
N LYS A 49 -10.65 -12.08 -0.52
CA LYS A 49 -9.66 -11.86 -1.58
C LYS A 49 -10.32 -11.76 -2.97
N LEU A 50 -11.28 -12.65 -3.25
CA LEU A 50 -11.97 -12.67 -4.55
C LEU A 50 -12.92 -11.48 -4.73
N ILE A 51 -13.60 -11.05 -3.67
CA ILE A 51 -14.43 -9.84 -3.70
C ILE A 51 -13.58 -8.61 -4.00
N ASP A 52 -12.44 -8.47 -3.31
CA ASP A 52 -11.51 -7.36 -3.55
C ASP A 52 -11.02 -7.34 -5.00
N LEU A 53 -10.62 -8.50 -5.53
CA LEU A 53 -10.24 -8.66 -6.92
C LEU A 53 -11.37 -8.27 -7.88
N GLY A 54 -12.62 -8.63 -7.56
CA GLY A 54 -13.80 -8.22 -8.34
C GLY A 54 -13.94 -6.70 -8.40
N ALA A 55 -13.80 -6.01 -7.26
CA ALA A 55 -13.86 -4.54 -7.20
C ALA A 55 -12.76 -3.86 -8.03
N TRP A 56 -11.56 -4.46 -8.08
CA TRP A 56 -10.49 -4.03 -8.98
C TRP A 56 -10.88 -4.19 -10.45
N LEU A 57 -11.35 -5.37 -10.85
CA LEU A 57 -11.74 -5.66 -12.23
C LEU A 57 -12.91 -4.79 -12.70
N ASN A 58 -13.81 -4.43 -11.80
CA ASN A 58 -14.95 -3.55 -12.06
C ASN A 58 -14.60 -2.06 -12.00
N ALA A 59 -13.34 -1.70 -11.74
CA ALA A 59 -12.90 -0.31 -11.58
C ALA A 59 -13.71 0.47 -10.52
N GLU A 60 -14.05 -0.19 -9.41
CA GLU A 60 -14.76 0.42 -8.28
C GLU A 60 -13.84 1.30 -7.43
N TYR A 61 -12.53 1.02 -7.43
CA TYR A 61 -11.54 1.84 -6.75
C TYR A 61 -11.22 3.11 -7.55
N ARG A 62 -11.41 4.28 -6.93
CA ARG A 62 -11.15 5.59 -7.51
C ARG A 62 -10.33 6.44 -6.56
N ILE A 63 -9.37 7.18 -7.12
CA ILE A 63 -8.67 8.25 -6.39
C ILE A 63 -9.39 9.54 -6.76
N PRO A 64 -9.97 10.27 -5.79
CA PRO A 64 -10.59 11.55 -6.09
C PRO A 64 -9.53 12.54 -6.62
N SER A 65 -9.81 13.19 -7.74
CA SER A 65 -9.01 14.32 -8.21
C SER A 65 -9.46 15.59 -7.48
N LEU A 66 -8.50 16.38 -7.00
CA LEU A 66 -8.79 17.77 -6.67
C LEU A 66 -9.13 18.51 -7.98
N PRO A 67 -10.06 19.48 -7.98
CA PRO A 67 -10.24 20.38 -9.11
C PRO A 67 -8.88 21.01 -9.42
N ASN A 68 -8.33 20.71 -10.58
CA ASN A 68 -7.06 21.27 -11.00
C ASN A 68 -7.36 22.46 -11.92
N ASP A 69 -7.16 23.68 -11.42
CA ASP A 69 -7.27 24.90 -12.24
C ASP A 69 -6.19 24.99 -13.34
N GLN A 70 -5.30 23.98 -13.46
CA GLN A 70 -4.19 23.92 -14.40
C GLN A 70 -4.28 22.80 -15.45
N ALA A 71 -5.47 22.22 -15.68
CA ALA A 71 -5.64 21.18 -16.71
C ALA A 71 -5.45 21.68 -18.16
N ASP A 72 -5.45 23.01 -18.38
CA ASP A 72 -5.28 23.64 -19.71
C ASP A 72 -3.92 24.32 -19.93
N ALA A 73 -2.95 24.16 -19.01
CA ALA A 73 -1.62 24.72 -19.24
C ALA A 73 -0.90 23.90 -20.34
N PRO A 74 -0.46 24.52 -21.46
CA PRO A 74 0.28 23.81 -22.49
C PRO A 74 1.56 23.20 -21.91
N PRO A 75 2.06 22.08 -22.47
CA PRO A 75 3.31 21.46 -22.03
C PRO A 75 4.40 22.53 -22.02
N LYS A 76 5.07 22.73 -20.87
CA LYS A 76 6.24 23.61 -20.81
C LYS A 76 7.31 22.96 -21.69
N GLU A 77 7.66 23.61 -22.80
CA GLU A 77 8.78 23.19 -23.65
C GLU A 77 10.03 23.06 -22.77
N ASP A 78 10.57 21.86 -22.75
CA ASP A 78 11.78 21.50 -22.04
C ASP A 78 12.95 22.30 -22.67
N SER A 79 13.28 23.43 -22.05
CA SER A 79 14.40 24.28 -22.44
C SER A 79 15.71 23.58 -22.08
N ARG A 80 16.06 22.49 -22.79
CA ARG A 80 17.40 21.94 -22.75
C ARG A 80 18.34 22.96 -23.40
N PRO A 81 19.32 23.54 -22.68
CA PRO A 81 20.30 24.40 -23.31
C PRO A 81 21.11 23.55 -24.31
N ALA A 82 21.17 24.02 -25.56
CA ALA A 82 22.08 23.48 -26.55
C ALA A 82 23.49 23.60 -25.98
N HIS A 83 24.10 22.46 -25.67
CA HIS A 83 25.51 22.37 -25.36
C HIS A 83 26.25 22.58 -26.68
N ASP A 84 26.78 23.79 -26.80
CA ASP A 84 27.63 24.26 -27.88
C ASP A 84 28.77 23.25 -28.10
N ALA A 85 28.90 22.78 -29.33
CA ALA A 85 29.97 21.90 -29.76
C ALA A 85 31.18 22.77 -30.16
N SER A 86 32.28 22.62 -29.43
CA SER A 86 33.62 23.04 -29.85
C SER A 86 34.64 22.02 -29.39
#